data_AF-A0A7U6GDW9-F1
#
_entry.id   AF-A0A7U6GDW9-F1
#
_cell.length_a   1.000
_cell.length_b   1.000
_cell.length_c   1.000
_cell.angle_alpha   90.00
_cell.angle_beta   90.00
_cell.angle_gamma   90.00
#
_symmetry.space_group_name_H-M   'P 1'
#
loop_
_entity.id
_entity.type
_entity.pdbx_description
1 polymer ?
#
loop_
_entity_poly.entity_id
_entity_poly.type
_entity_poly.pdbx_seq_one_letter_code
_entity_poly.pdbx_strand_id
1 'polypeptide(L)'
;MFIDYFNNFMGMNRVYLMLIIPIAILVILLIFAIITAVVAHKKGRNAFGWFILGLLTGPIGLAIILVALPIHYYIKSGDDDL
;
A
#
# COMPACT_ATOMS: atom_id res chain seq x y z
N MET A 1 14.98 1.59 -24.66
CA MET A 1 15.09 0.13 -24.93
C MET A 1 13.94 -0.67 -24.33
N PHE A 2 13.76 -0.75 -23.00
CA PHE A 2 12.63 -1.49 -22.41
C PHE A 2 11.25 -0.90 -22.77
N ILE A 3 11.13 0.44 -22.70
CA ILE A 3 9.93 1.18 -23.12
C ILE A 3 9.61 0.95 -24.60
N ASP A 4 10.62 0.85 -25.46
CA ASP A 4 10.45 0.65 -26.90
C ASP A 4 9.97 -0.77 -27.24
N TYR A 5 10.40 -1.77 -26.47
CA TYR A 5 9.90 -3.14 -26.58
C TYR A 5 8.43 -3.24 -26.20
N PHE A 6 8.02 -2.55 -25.14
CA PHE A 6 6.62 -2.50 -24.70
C PHE A 6 5.71 -1.77 -25.70
N ASN A 7 6.19 -0.66 -26.27
CA ASN A 7 5.47 0.08 -27.32
C ASN A 7 5.22 -0.80 -28.56
N ASN A 8 6.21 -1.58 -28.97
CA ASN A 8 6.15 -2.41 -30.17
C ASN A 8 5.26 -3.66 -29.96
N PHE A 9 5.22 -4.19 -28.72
CA PHE A 9 4.35 -5.31 -28.35
C PHE A 9 2.86 -4.93 -28.33
N MET A 10 2.52 -3.73 -27.87
CA MET A 10 1.12 -3.29 -27.71
C MET A 10 0.58 -2.46 -28.88
N GLY A 11 1.39 -2.15 -29.89
CA GLY A 11 0.97 -1.42 -31.10
C GLY A 11 0.29 -0.07 -30.81
N MET A 12 0.55 0.52 -29.64
CA MET A 12 -0.21 1.64 -29.09
C MET A 12 0.62 2.92 -29.09
N ASN A 13 -0.01 4.07 -29.40
CA ASN A 13 0.72 5.34 -29.55
C ASN A 13 1.48 5.70 -28.26
N ARG A 14 2.72 6.20 -28.40
CA ARG A 14 3.59 6.61 -27.27
C ARG A 14 2.89 7.52 -26.26
N VAL A 15 2.01 8.41 -26.72
CA VAL A 15 1.23 9.32 -25.86
C VAL A 15 0.28 8.57 -24.94
N TYR A 16 -0.40 7.53 -25.44
CA TYR A 16 -1.26 6.72 -24.59
C TYR A 16 -0.42 6.02 -23.53
N LEU A 17 0.65 5.33 -23.91
CA LEU A 17 1.52 4.64 -22.95
C LEU A 17 2.08 5.57 -21.86
N MET A 18 2.42 6.81 -22.22
CA MET A 18 2.85 7.83 -21.27
C MET A 18 1.76 8.22 -20.25
N LEU A 19 0.48 8.09 -20.60
CA LEU A 19 -0.66 8.37 -19.72
C LEU A 19 -1.13 7.15 -18.91
N ILE A 20 -1.25 5.97 -19.53
CA ILE A 20 -1.79 4.76 -18.86
C ILE A 20 -0.79 4.14 -17.88
N ILE A 21 0.53 4.18 -18.16
CA ILE A 21 1.53 3.60 -17.26
C ILE A 21 1.51 4.25 -15.87
N PRO A 22 1.59 5.59 -15.70
CA PRO A 22 1.55 6.20 -14.38
C PRO A 22 0.21 5.99 -13.68
N ILE A 23 -0.91 6.01 -14.43
CA ILE A 23 -2.24 5.74 -13.87
C ILE A 23 -2.33 4.31 -13.33
N ALA A 24 -1.85 3.32 -14.09
CA ALA A 24 -1.82 1.93 -13.67
C ALA A 24 -0.95 1.73 -12.41
N ILE A 25 0.21 2.37 -12.35
CA ILE A 25 1.09 2.35 -11.17
C ILE A 25 0.38 2.95 -9.95
N LEU A 26 -0.29 4.10 -10.10
CA LEU A 26 -1.05 4.72 -9.02
C LEU A 26 -2.20 3.83 -8.52
N VAL A 27 -2.94 3.19 -9.42
CA VAL A 27 -4.01 2.26 -9.06
C VAL A 27 -3.46 1.07 -8.28
N ILE A 28 -2.34 0.49 -8.72
CA ILE A 28 -1.70 -0.62 -8.03
C ILE A 28 -1.25 -0.20 -6.62
N LEU A 29 -0.57 0.94 -6.49
CA LEU A 29 -0.14 1.47 -5.19
C LEU A 29 -1.34 1.73 -4.25
N LEU A 30 -2.43 2.26 -4.79
CA LEU A 30 -3.64 2.54 -4.03
C LEU A 30 -4.29 1.25 -3.50
N ILE A 31 -4.31 0.18 -4.30
CA ILE A 31 -4.78 -1.15 -3.85
C ILE A 31 -3.92 -1.65 -2.68
N PHE A 32 -2.60 -1.58 -2.80
CA PHE A 32 -1.68 -1.98 -1.71
C PHE A 32 -1.86 -1.11 -0.45
N ALA A 33 -2.04 0.19 -0.61
CA ALA A 33 -2.30 1.12 0.49
C ALA A 33 -3.59 0.78 1.25
N ILE A 34 -4.67 0.51 0.52
CA ILE A 34 -5.96 0.11 1.11
C ILE A 34 -5.81 -1.20 1.88
N ILE A 35 -5.17 -2.22 1.30
CA ILE A 35 -4.99 -3.51 1.97
C ILE A 35 -4.18 -3.32 3.26
N THR A 36 -3.10 -2.54 3.20
CA THR A 36 -2.25 -2.24 4.38
C THR A 36 -3.06 -1.54 5.48
N ALA A 37 -3.90 -0.57 5.12
CA ALA A 37 -4.77 0.15 6.04
C ALA A 37 -5.83 -0.75 6.70
N VAL A 38 -6.45 -1.63 5.91
CA VAL A 38 -7.46 -2.59 6.40
C VAL A 38 -6.83 -3.59 7.37
N VAL A 39 -5.65 -4.12 7.03
CA VAL A 39 -4.90 -5.03 7.93
C VAL A 39 -4.50 -4.32 9.22
N ALA A 40 -4.07 -3.06 9.14
CA ALA A 40 -3.74 -2.26 10.31
C ALA A 40 -4.97 -2.00 11.20
N HIS A 41 -6.12 -1.65 10.61
CA HIS A 41 -7.37 -1.44 11.32
C HIS A 41 -7.82 -2.70 12.07
N LYS A 42 -7.76 -3.87 11.40
CA LYS A 42 -8.08 -5.16 12.04
C LYS A 42 -7.14 -5.52 13.19
N LYS A 43 -5.92 -4.98 13.19
CA LYS A 43 -4.93 -5.14 14.27
C LYS A 43 -5.04 -4.06 15.35
N GLY A 44 -6.07 -3.21 15.32
CA GLY A 44 -6.25 -2.11 16.27
C GLY A 44 -5.27 -0.94 16.09
N ARG A 45 -4.57 -0.85 14.96
CA ARG A 45 -3.62 0.24 14.67
C ARG A 45 -4.29 1.34 13.83
N ASN A 46 -3.70 2.54 13.83
CA ASN A 46 -4.22 3.68 13.06
C ASN A 46 -4.23 3.40 11.54
N ALA A 47 -5.42 3.13 11.00
CA ALA A 47 -5.61 2.81 9.59
C ALA A 47 -5.08 3.90 8.65
N PHE A 48 -5.23 5.18 9.01
CA PHE A 48 -4.83 6.29 8.15
C PHE A 48 -3.32 6.43 8.04
N GLY A 49 -2.59 6.25 9.14
CA GLY A 49 -1.12 6.25 9.12
C GLY A 49 -0.55 5.11 8.28
N TRP A 50 -1.15 3.92 8.40
CA TRP A 50 -0.74 2.74 7.64
C TRP A 50 -1.17 2.78 6.16
N PHE A 51 -2.25 3.50 5.83
CA PHE A 51 -2.62 3.82 4.45
C PHE A 51 -1.53 4.65 3.76
N ILE A 52 -1.10 5.75 4.40
CA ILE A 52 -0.07 6.64 3.85
C ILE A 52 1.26 5.88 3.71
N LEU A 53 1.63 5.07 4.71
CA LEU A 53 2.81 4.22 4.62
C LEU A 53 2.70 3.23 3.46
N GLY A 54 1.57 2.56 3.30
CA GLY A 54 1.32 1.65 2.17
C GLY A 54 1.32 2.34 0.81
N LEU A 55 0.86 3.59 0.73
CA LEU A 55 0.90 4.39 -0.49
C LEU A 55 2.34 4.76 -0.89
N LEU A 56 3.17 5.11 0.10
CA LEU A 56 4.54 5.59 -0.11
C LEU A 56 5.55 4.46 -0.33
N THR A 57 5.34 3.33 0.34
CA THR A 57 6.25 2.17 0.31
C THR A 57 5.72 1.00 -0.53
N GLY A 58 4.46 1.06 -0.97
CA GLY A 58 3.83 0.04 -1.80
C GLY A 58 3.82 -1.34 -1.12
N PRO A 59 4.29 -2.41 -1.80
CA PRO A 59 4.28 -3.76 -1.25
C PRO A 59 5.12 -3.91 0.03
N ILE A 60 6.13 -3.04 0.24
CA ILE A 60 6.98 -3.05 1.43
C ILE A 60 6.15 -2.69 2.68
N GLY A 61 5.22 -1.74 2.58
CA GLY A 61 4.34 -1.36 3.70
C GLY A 61 3.44 -2.52 4.16
N LEU A 62 3.01 -3.34 3.21
CA LEU A 62 2.22 -4.54 3.47
C LEU A 62 3.09 -5.63 4.15
N ALA A 63 4.33 -5.82 3.69
CA ALA A 63 5.28 -6.71 4.35
C ALA A 63 5.57 -6.26 5.80
N ILE A 64 5.73 -4.95 6.03
CA ILE A 64 5.98 -4.39 7.37
C ILE A 64 4.77 -4.64 8.28
N ILE A 65 3.53 -4.38 7.89
CA ILE A 65 2.37 -4.62 8.78
C ILE A 65 2.16 -6.13 9.06
N LEU A 66 2.55 -7.00 8.13
CA LEU A 66 2.52 -8.45 8.31
C LEU A 66 3.61 -8.94 9.27
N VAL A 67 4.85 -8.49 9.08
CA VAL A 67 6.02 -8.91 9.88
C VAL A 67 6.08 -8.21 11.24
N ALA A 68 5.67 -6.94 11.34
CA ALA A 68 5.74 -6.11 12.54
C ALA A 68 4.66 -6.46 13.60
N LEU A 69 4.49 -7.76 13.85
CA LEU A 69 4.09 -8.34 15.14
C LEU A 69 2.58 -8.48 15.46
N PRO A 70 2.27 -9.44 16.38
CA PRO A 70 0.95 -9.78 16.89
C PRO A 70 0.46 -8.84 18.01
N ILE A 71 -0.84 -8.96 18.29
CA ILE A 71 -1.71 -8.06 19.04
C ILE A 71 -1.56 -8.29 20.56
N HIS A 72 -0.48 -7.85 21.19
CA HIS A 72 -0.36 -7.93 22.67
C HIS A 72 -0.04 -6.56 23.31
N TYR A 73 -0.85 -5.54 23.06
CA TYR A 73 -0.65 -4.24 23.73
C TYR A 73 -1.93 -3.46 24.09
N TYR A 74 -3.10 -4.11 24.14
CA TYR A 74 -4.35 -3.44 24.54
C TYR A 74 -4.88 -3.88 25.91
N ILE A 75 -4.06 -4.52 26.75
CA ILE A 75 -4.36 -4.69 28.19
C ILE A 75 -3.43 -3.77 28.98
N LYS A 76 -3.62 -2.46 28.78
CA LYS A 76 -3.37 -1.45 29.80
C LYS A 76 -4.36 -0.31 29.57
N SER A 77 -5.64 -0.70 29.51
CA SER A 77 -6.74 0.22 29.76
C SER A 77 -6.72 0.45 31.27
N GLY A 78 -6.67 1.72 31.68
CA GLY A 78 -6.43 2.12 33.07
C GLY A 78 -7.51 1.65 34.02
N ASP A 79 -7.17 0.64 34.81
CA ASP A 79 -7.87 0.21 36.03
C ASP A 79 -6.88 0.20 37.23
N ASP A 80 -5.72 0.86 37.09
CA ASP A 80 -4.73 1.06 38.15
C ASP A 80 -4.94 2.35 38.98
N ASP A 81 -5.89 3.21 38.60
CA ASP A 81 -6.18 4.45 39.33
C ASP A 81 -7.68 4.82 39.30
N LEU A 82 -8.49 4.11 40.11
CA LEU A 82 -9.60 4.59 40.97
C LEU A 82 -10.46 3.43 41.53
#